data_AF-A0AB72ZPR5-F1
#
_entry.id   AF-A0AB72ZPR5-F1
#
_cell.length_a   1.000
_cell.length_b   1.000
_cell.length_c   1.000
_cell.angle_alpha   90.00
_cell.angle_beta   90.00
_cell.angle_gamma   90.00
#
_symmetry.space_group_name_H-M   'P 1'
#
loop_
_entity.id
_entity.type
_entity.pdbx_description
1 polymer ?
#
loop_
_entity_poly.entity_id
_entity_poly.type
_entity_poly.pdbx_seq_one_letter_code
_entity_poly.pdbx_strand_id
1 'polypeptide(L)'
;MKYSTLAAVIFGISATLSSATNPVQAAEASLINLVCQLKDGNDLLAILDGPNQQLIIDKSVFQFIKVNPEGQGEALIFQKANSEEQVIASLNISALPIRLAVVDEVQASQYTCTHTQA
;
A
#
# COMPACT_ATOMS: atom_id res chain seq x y z
N MET A 1 49.19 42.72 41.79
CA MET A 1 49.30 41.26 41.71
C MET A 1 47.91 40.63 41.75
N LYS A 2 47.65 39.74 40.80
CA LYS A 2 46.64 38.67 40.77
C LYS A 2 45.15 39.08 40.83
N TYR A 3 44.56 39.32 39.66
CA TYR A 3 43.15 39.02 39.44
C TYR A 3 43.05 37.60 38.88
N SER A 4 42.37 36.75 39.65
CA SER A 4 42.14 35.34 39.38
C SER A 4 41.02 35.21 38.35
N THR A 5 41.33 34.72 37.16
CA THR A 5 40.32 34.36 36.15
C THR A 5 39.79 32.98 36.50
N LEU A 6 38.59 32.91 37.09
CA LEU A 6 37.89 31.66 37.33
C LEU A 6 37.38 31.11 35.99
N ALA A 7 38.05 30.06 35.49
CA ALA A 7 37.56 29.28 34.37
C ALA A 7 36.38 28.41 34.83
N ALA A 8 35.17 28.76 34.40
CA ALA A 8 34.01 27.88 34.51
C ALA A 8 34.07 26.85 33.37
N VAL A 9 34.59 25.66 33.67
CA VAL A 9 34.56 24.51 32.75
C VAL A 9 33.16 23.90 32.81
N ILE A 10 32.35 24.16 31.80
CA ILE A 10 31.05 23.49 31.61
C ILE A 10 31.36 22.13 30.99
N PHE A 11 31.31 21.07 31.81
CA PHE A 11 31.31 19.70 31.32
C PHE A 11 29.96 19.42 30.64
N GLY A 12 29.90 19.63 29.33
CA GLY A 12 28.80 19.17 28.49
C GLY A 12 28.88 17.66 28.35
N ILE A 13 28.08 16.92 29.12
CA ILE A 13 27.92 15.49 28.94
C ILE A 13 27.03 15.31 27.70
N SER A 14 27.64 15.14 26.53
CA SER A 14 26.93 14.75 25.33
C SER A 14 26.50 13.29 25.46
N ALA A 15 25.28 13.06 25.94
CA ALA A 15 24.62 11.77 25.78
C ALA A 15 24.29 11.61 24.29
N THR A 16 25.16 10.94 23.54
CA THR A 16 24.81 10.43 22.22
C THR A 16 23.79 9.33 22.43
N LEU A 17 22.49 9.68 22.35
CA LEU A 17 21.45 8.67 22.17
C LEU A 17 21.75 7.99 20.83
N SER A 18 22.37 6.82 20.92
CA SER A 18 22.51 5.91 19.80
C SER A 18 21.10 5.41 19.53
N SER A 19 20.40 6.11 18.64
CA SER A 19 19.15 5.65 18.07
C SER A 19 19.47 4.36 17.32
N ALA A 20 19.30 3.23 17.99
CA ALA A 20 19.24 1.93 17.35
C ALA A 20 18.01 1.98 16.44
N THR A 21 18.23 2.45 15.21
CA THR A 21 17.32 2.23 14.11
C THR A 21 17.41 0.73 13.84
N ASN A 22 16.59 -0.05 14.53
CA ASN A 22 16.23 -1.35 13.99
C ASN A 22 15.66 -1.02 12.61
N PRO A 23 16.27 -1.47 11.49
CA PRO A 23 15.55 -1.46 10.26
C PRO A 23 14.33 -2.34 10.53
N VAL A 24 13.16 -1.72 10.64
CA VAL A 24 11.90 -2.45 10.53
C VAL A 24 12.00 -3.08 9.16
N GLN A 25 12.32 -4.36 9.17
CA GLN A 25 12.35 -5.21 8.01
C GLN A 25 10.92 -5.19 7.50
N ALA A 26 10.66 -4.26 6.57
CA ALA A 26 9.41 -4.19 5.85
C ALA A 26 9.20 -5.60 5.32
N ALA A 27 8.06 -6.19 5.71
CA ALA A 27 7.68 -7.53 5.32
C ALA A 27 8.01 -7.72 3.84
N GLU A 28 8.72 -8.81 3.57
CA GLU A 28 9.18 -9.29 2.28
C GLU A 28 8.28 -8.81 1.15
N ALA A 29 8.87 -8.29 0.08
CA ALA A 29 8.21 -7.76 -1.12
C ALA A 29 6.95 -8.57 -1.49
N SER A 30 5.79 -8.19 -0.94
CA SER A 30 4.62 -9.07 -0.94
C SER A 30 3.84 -8.79 -2.20
N LEU A 31 4.26 -9.47 -3.27
CA LEU A 31 3.45 -9.65 -4.47
C LEU A 31 2.37 -10.66 -4.14
N ILE A 32 1.12 -10.19 -4.13
CA ILE A 32 -0.06 -11.01 -3.83
C ILE A 32 -0.78 -11.27 -5.14
N ASN A 33 -0.74 -12.53 -5.60
CA ASN A 33 -1.49 -12.96 -6.79
C ASN A 33 -2.96 -13.21 -6.41
N LEU A 34 -3.86 -12.66 -7.21
CA LEU A 34 -5.30 -12.75 -7.04
C LEU A 34 -5.91 -13.37 -8.29
N VAL A 35 -6.65 -14.47 -8.10
CA VAL A 35 -7.53 -15.01 -9.13
C VAL A 35 -8.93 -14.54 -8.82
N CYS A 36 -9.47 -13.69 -9.69
CA CYS A 36 -10.73 -12.97 -9.54
C CYS A 36 -11.77 -13.49 -10.52
N GLN A 37 -12.97 -13.82 -10.07
CA GLN A 37 -14.06 -14.30 -10.92
C GLN A 37 -15.16 -13.27 -11.04
N LEU A 38 -15.56 -12.94 -12.28
CA LEU A 38 -16.84 -12.28 -12.52
C LEU A 38 -18.01 -13.19 -12.16
N LYS A 39 -19.16 -12.59 -11.87
CA LYS A 39 -20.42 -13.32 -11.62
C LYS A 39 -20.84 -14.26 -12.76
N ASP A 40 -20.44 -13.96 -13.99
CA ASP A 40 -20.75 -14.73 -15.20
C ASP A 40 -19.64 -15.72 -15.60
N GLY A 41 -18.62 -15.91 -14.75
CA GLY A 41 -17.68 -17.04 -14.82
C GLY A 41 -16.36 -16.77 -15.54
N ASN A 42 -16.09 -15.54 -15.97
CA ASN A 42 -14.79 -15.18 -16.53
C ASN A 42 -13.77 -14.92 -15.42
N ASP A 43 -12.61 -15.58 -15.51
CA ASP A 43 -11.47 -15.35 -14.63
C ASP A 43 -10.68 -14.10 -15.05
N LEU A 44 -10.21 -13.36 -14.07
CA LEU A 44 -9.37 -12.18 -14.17
C LEU A 44 -8.18 -12.35 -13.23
N LEU A 45 -6.98 -12.21 -13.76
CA LEU A 45 -5.77 -12.20 -12.95
C LEU A 45 -5.46 -10.77 -12.51
N ALA A 46 -5.25 -10.62 -11.20
CA ALA A 46 -4.77 -9.38 -10.61
C ALA A 46 -3.56 -9.63 -9.70
N ILE A 47 -2.66 -8.65 -9.62
CA ILE A 47 -1.48 -8.72 -8.76
C ILE A 47 -1.44 -7.45 -7.91
N LEU A 48 -1.52 -7.60 -6.60
CA LEU A 48 -1.28 -6.50 -5.67
C LEU A 48 0.22 -6.45 -5.37
N ASP A 49 0.87 -5.41 -5.88
CA ASP A 49 2.28 -5.11 -5.68
C ASP A 49 2.41 -4.05 -4.60
N GLY A 50 2.50 -4.51 -3.35
CA GLY A 50 2.67 -3.64 -2.18
C GLY A 50 3.90 -2.72 -2.27
N PRO A 51 5.11 -3.22 -2.60
CA PRO A 51 6.31 -2.39 -2.73
C PRO A 51 6.19 -1.24 -3.71
N ASN A 52 5.57 -1.48 -4.88
CA ASN A 52 5.39 -0.44 -5.89
C ASN A 52 4.07 0.31 -5.76
N GLN A 53 3.25 0.00 -4.74
CA GLN A 53 1.93 0.56 -4.48
C GLN A 53 1.00 0.47 -5.70
N GLN A 54 1.02 -0.69 -6.35
CA GLN A 54 0.34 -0.92 -7.62
C GLN A 54 -0.62 -2.10 -7.52
N LEU A 55 -1.68 -2.02 -8.33
CA LEU A 55 -2.54 -3.14 -8.65
C LEU A 55 -2.45 -3.37 -10.16
N ILE A 56 -2.02 -4.55 -10.57
CA ILE A 56 -1.93 -4.92 -11.98
C ILE A 56 -3.14 -5.77 -12.30
N ILE A 57 -3.94 -5.37 -13.29
CA ILE A 57 -5.14 -6.09 -13.75
C ILE A 57 -5.02 -6.28 -15.26
N ASP A 58 -4.97 -7.52 -15.73
CA ASP A 58 -4.79 -7.85 -17.16
C ASP A 58 -3.74 -6.97 -17.85
N LYS A 59 -2.54 -6.89 -17.23
CA LYS A 59 -1.38 -6.08 -17.68
C LYS A 59 -1.55 -4.56 -17.59
N SER A 60 -2.72 -4.05 -17.26
CA SER A 60 -2.92 -2.64 -16.96
C SER A 60 -2.46 -2.34 -15.55
N VAL A 61 -1.69 -1.27 -15.38
CA VAL A 61 -1.20 -0.82 -14.08
C VAL A 61 -2.17 0.19 -13.49
N PHE A 62 -2.58 -0.02 -12.25
CA PHE A 62 -3.35 0.92 -11.46
C PHE A 62 -2.51 1.38 -10.28
N GLN A 63 -2.40 2.69 -10.10
CA GLN A 63 -1.64 3.30 -9.02
C GLN A 63 -2.52 3.53 -7.80
N PHE A 64 -2.00 3.19 -6.62
CA PHE A 64 -2.67 3.45 -5.36
C PHE A 64 -2.94 4.94 -5.16
N ILE A 65 -4.15 5.27 -4.71
CA ILE A 65 -4.56 6.64 -4.40
C ILE A 65 -4.78 6.79 -2.90
N LYS A 66 -5.61 5.93 -2.31
CA LYS A 66 -6.08 6.07 -0.94
C LYS A 66 -6.71 4.78 -0.43
N VAL A 67 -6.88 4.72 0.89
CA VAL A 67 -7.77 3.75 1.55
C VAL A 67 -9.13 4.40 1.74
N ASN A 68 -10.21 3.66 1.49
CA ASN A 68 -11.57 4.06 1.79
C ASN A 68 -12.20 3.07 2.77
N PRO A 69 -12.78 3.53 3.89
CA PRO A 69 -13.54 2.64 4.77
C PRO A 69 -14.78 2.10 4.04
N GLU A 70 -14.94 0.79 3.98
CA GLU A 70 -16.08 0.10 3.38
C GLU A 70 -16.75 -0.79 4.43
N GLY A 71 -17.80 -0.28 5.07
CA GLY A 71 -18.56 -1.02 6.09
C GLY A 71 -17.69 -1.42 7.29
N GLN A 72 -17.44 -2.73 7.46
CA GLN A 72 -16.58 -3.29 8.51
C GLN A 72 -15.12 -3.53 8.07
N GLY A 73 -14.75 -3.09 6.86
CA GLY A 73 -13.41 -3.29 6.31
C GLY A 73 -12.84 -2.03 5.66
N GLU A 74 -11.69 -2.21 5.01
CA GLU A 74 -10.96 -1.17 4.31
C GLU A 74 -10.75 -1.61 2.86
N ALA A 75 -11.02 -0.70 1.94
CA ALA A 75 -10.77 -0.91 0.52
C ALA A 75 -9.62 -0.02 0.05
N LEU A 76 -8.68 -0.64 -0.65
CA LEU A 76 -7.58 0.04 -1.33
C LEU A 76 -8.11 0.55 -2.67
N ILE A 77 -7.99 1.85 -2.91
CA ILE A 77 -8.46 2.51 -4.12
C ILE A 77 -7.27 2.81 -5.03
N PHE A 78 -7.38 2.42 -6.30
CA PHE A 78 -6.37 2.62 -7.32
C PHE A 78 -6.96 3.29 -8.56
N GLN A 79 -6.14 4.00 -9.33
CA GLN A 79 -6.52 4.59 -10.62
C GLN A 79 -5.60 4.09 -11.73
N LYS A 80 -6.17 3.77 -12.88
CA LYS A 80 -5.42 3.30 -14.05
C LYS A 80 -4.38 4.34 -14.46
N ALA A 81 -3.12 3.92 -14.53
CA ALA A 81 -2.01 4.77 -14.92
C ALA A 81 -2.10 5.11 -16.42
N ASN A 82 -1.65 6.32 -16.79
CA ASN A 82 -1.49 6.76 -18.17
C ASN A 82 -2.75 6.61 -19.05
N SER A 83 -3.92 6.75 -18.44
CA SER A 83 -5.22 6.67 -19.11
C SER A 83 -5.86 8.06 -19.12
N GLU A 84 -6.39 8.48 -20.29
CA GLU A 84 -7.25 9.67 -20.37
C GLU A 84 -8.60 9.41 -19.69
N GLU A 85 -9.05 8.15 -19.69
CA GLU A 85 -10.25 7.69 -19.01
C GLU A 85 -9.99 7.46 -17.51
N GLN A 86 -10.92 7.92 -16.67
CA GLN A 86 -10.86 7.70 -15.22
C GLN A 86 -11.37 6.30 -14.85
N VAL A 87 -10.51 5.29 -15.00
CA VAL A 87 -10.81 3.93 -14.54
C VAL A 87 -10.27 3.75 -13.12
N ILE A 88 -11.16 3.40 -12.19
CA ILE A 88 -10.86 3.20 -10.76
C ILE A 88 -11.02 1.72 -10.41
N ALA A 89 -10.07 1.19 -9.64
CA ALA A 89 -10.17 -0.12 -9.02
C ALA A 89 -10.31 0.02 -7.50
N SER A 90 -11.23 -0.72 -6.89
CA SER A 90 -11.39 -0.86 -5.44
C SER A 90 -11.13 -2.31 -5.05
N LEU A 91 -10.11 -2.54 -4.22
CA LEU A 91 -9.74 -3.85 -3.72
C LEU A 91 -9.95 -3.91 -2.20
N ASN A 92 -10.93 -4.69 -1.78
CA ASN A 92 -11.21 -4.93 -0.37
C ASN A 92 -10.61 -6.28 0.04
N ILE A 93 -9.44 -6.23 0.67
CA ILE A 93 -8.74 -7.42 1.21
C ILE A 93 -9.15 -7.74 2.64
N SER A 94 -9.83 -6.83 3.34
CA SER A 94 -10.29 -7.00 4.72
C SER A 94 -11.58 -7.82 4.80
N ALA A 95 -12.34 -7.90 3.72
CA ALA A 95 -13.50 -8.76 3.58
C ALA A 95 -13.12 -10.16 3.08
N LEU A 96 -13.80 -11.19 3.60
CA LEU A 96 -13.77 -12.54 3.03
C LEU A 96 -15.15 -12.85 2.42
N PRO A 97 -15.23 -13.18 1.12
CA PRO A 97 -14.12 -13.27 0.17
C PRO A 97 -13.56 -11.88 -0.23
N ILE A 98 -12.32 -11.84 -0.72
CA ILE A 98 -11.68 -10.62 -1.25
C ILE A 98 -12.54 -10.11 -2.41
N ARG A 99 -12.80 -8.80 -2.45
CA ARG A 99 -13.62 -8.19 -3.50
C ARG A 99 -12.79 -7.21 -4.31
N LEU A 100 -12.87 -7.34 -5.63
CA LEU A 100 -12.32 -6.36 -6.57
C LEU A 100 -13.48 -5.76 -7.35
N ALA A 101 -13.55 -4.43 -7.41
CA ALA A 101 -14.42 -3.71 -8.31
C ALA A 101 -13.57 -2.87 -9.26
N VAL A 102 -13.90 -2.89 -10.55
CA VAL A 102 -13.29 -2.01 -11.56
C VAL A 102 -14.42 -1.18 -12.15
N VAL A 103 -14.30 0.14 -12.06
CA VAL A 103 -15.31 1.10 -12.49
C VAL A 103 -14.69 2.03 -13.51
N ASP A 104 -15.27 2.07 -14.70
CA ASP A 104 -15.03 3.10 -15.71
C ASP A 104 -16.26 4.03 -15.82
N GLU A 105 -16.28 4.93 -16.81
CA GLU A 105 -17.37 5.90 -16.98
C GLU A 105 -18.73 5.25 -17.32
N VAL A 106 -18.74 4.00 -17.76
CA VAL A 106 -19.90 3.31 -18.33
C VAL A 106 -20.35 2.13 -17.47
N GLN A 107 -19.40 1.40 -16.88
CA GLN A 107 -19.64 0.10 -16.27
C GLN A 107 -18.85 -0.09 -14.96
N ALA A 108 -19.50 -0.79 -14.02
CA ALA A 108 -18.88 -1.30 -12.82
C ALA A 108 -18.84 -2.84 -12.87
N SER A 109 -17.65 -3.40 -13.00
CA SER A 109 -17.39 -4.84 -12.97
C SER A 109 -17.00 -5.26 -11.56
N GLN A 110 -17.68 -6.27 -11.02
CA GLN A 110 -17.45 -6.79 -9.67
C GLN A 110 -16.95 -8.22 -9.72
N TYR A 111 -15.88 -8.48 -8.99
CA TYR A 111 -15.20 -9.74 -8.94
C TYR A 111 -15.05 -10.23 -7.50
N THR A 112 -15.09 -11.56 -7.37
CA THR A 112 -14.69 -12.23 -6.13
C THR A 112 -13.31 -12.83 -6.33
N CYS A 113 -12.36 -12.45 -5.49
CA CYS A 113 -10.97 -12.87 -5.62
C CYS A 113 -10.57 -13.87 -4.54
N THR A 114 -9.62 -14.73 -4.89
CA THR A 114 -8.91 -15.58 -3.96
C THR A 114 -7.42 -15.31 -4.07
N HIS A 115 -6.73 -15.23 -2.94
CA HIS A 115 -5.27 -15.18 -2.95
C HIS A 115 -4.73 -16.55 -3.37
N THR A 116 -3.85 -16.56 -4.35
CA THR A 116 -3.08 -17.73 -4.74
C THR A 116 -1.63 -17.52 -4.32
N GLN A 117 -1.01 -18.50 -3.68
CA GLN A 117 0.42 -18.47 -3.48
C GLN A 117 1.11 -18.48 -4.84
N ALA A 118 2.09 -17.59 -5.02
CA ALA A 118 3.02 -17.62 -6.16
C ALA A 118 3.89 -18.88 -6.12
#